data_AF-A0A1L9C690-F1
#
_entry.id   AF-A0A1L9C690-F1
#
_cell.length_a   1.000
_cell.length_b   1.000
_cell.length_c   1.000
_cell.angle_alpha   90.00
_cell.angle_beta   90.00
_cell.angle_gamma   90.00
#
_symmetry.space_group_name_H-M   'P 1'
#
loop_
_entity.id
_entity.type
_entity.pdbx_description
1 polymer ?
#
loop_
_entity_poly.entity_id
_entity_poly.type
_entity_poly.pdbx_seq_one_letter_code
_entity_poly.pdbx_strand_id
1 'polypeptide(L)'
;MLLLADRPVISVNGNTSALVPEKMVELASVTGASLEVNLFHRTEERVSRIISHLESFGATRVLGARGDGRLDLEHARAIVDQEGIYSADVVLVPLEDGDRCQKLVEMGKTVIAIDLNPFSRTSKTATLTIVDNVDRAMVNLISYSRQLGICSHEELEEIAGDFDNAKFLREAVGELMENLKNQ
;
A
#
# COMPACT_ATOMS: atom_id res chain seq x y z
N MET A 1 -2.46 -1.33 -12.25
CA MET A 1 -2.51 -0.13 -11.39
C MET A 1 -1.12 0.35 -11.00
N LEU A 2 -0.35 -0.35 -10.14
CA LEU A 2 1.00 0.10 -9.75
C LEU A 2 1.94 0.33 -10.94
N LEU A 3 1.93 -0.58 -11.93
CA LEU A 3 2.74 -0.47 -13.15
C LEU A 3 2.25 0.59 -14.16
N LEU A 4 1.02 1.09 -14.01
CA LEU A 4 0.44 2.13 -14.87
C LEU A 4 0.59 3.53 -14.27
N ALA A 5 0.93 3.61 -12.98
CA ALA A 5 0.94 4.85 -12.22
C ALA A 5 2.10 5.76 -12.66
N ASP A 6 1.86 7.06 -12.68
CA ASP A 6 2.90 8.07 -12.92
C ASP A 6 3.79 8.25 -11.69
N ARG A 7 3.21 8.14 -10.48
CA ARG A 7 3.89 8.33 -9.20
C ARG A 7 3.44 7.30 -8.15
N PRO A 8 3.71 5.99 -8.39
CA PRO A 8 3.34 4.96 -7.43
C PRO A 8 4.17 5.09 -6.14
N VAL A 9 3.47 5.00 -5.01
CA VAL A 9 4.10 4.99 -3.68
C VAL A 9 3.65 3.78 -2.88
N ILE A 10 4.59 3.15 -2.19
CA ILE A 10 4.34 2.08 -1.22
C ILE A 10 4.59 2.65 0.18
N SER A 11 3.53 2.73 0.98
CA SER A 11 3.58 3.20 2.37
C SER A 11 4.20 2.12 3.27
N VAL A 12 5.24 2.48 4.02
CA VAL A 12 5.92 1.60 4.98
C VAL A 12 5.62 2.07 6.40
N ASN A 13 4.91 1.24 7.16
CA ASN A 13 4.68 1.44 8.60
C ASN A 13 5.57 0.51 9.45
N GLY A 14 5.42 0.61 10.78
CA GLY A 14 6.19 -0.23 11.71
C GLY A 14 6.01 -1.73 11.48
N ASN A 15 4.78 -2.18 11.19
CA ASN A 15 4.47 -3.61 11.00
C ASN A 15 5.11 -4.15 9.71
N THR A 16 4.92 -3.44 8.60
CA THR A 16 5.50 -3.83 7.30
C THR A 16 7.02 -3.81 7.32
N SER A 17 7.63 -2.82 7.98
CA SER A 17 9.08 -2.76 8.16
C SER A 17 9.65 -3.92 8.98
N ALA A 18 8.84 -4.51 9.87
CA ALA A 18 9.27 -5.64 10.69
C ALA A 18 8.98 -7.00 10.05
N LEU A 19 7.85 -7.14 9.35
CA LEU A 19 7.37 -8.43 8.84
C LEU A 19 7.89 -8.75 7.44
N VAL A 20 7.96 -7.74 6.57
CA VAL A 20 8.21 -7.94 5.13
C VAL A 20 9.18 -6.91 4.52
N PRO A 21 10.26 -6.45 5.20
CA PRO A 21 11.08 -5.35 4.72
C PRO A 21 11.71 -5.62 3.35
N GLU A 22 12.30 -6.81 3.15
CA GLU A 22 12.87 -7.24 1.87
C GLU A 22 11.86 -7.20 0.73
N LYS A 23 10.63 -7.69 0.98
CA LYS A 23 9.56 -7.71 -0.03
C LYS A 23 9.06 -6.30 -0.38
N MET A 24 9.07 -5.37 0.57
CA MET A 24 8.72 -3.97 0.29
C MET A 24 9.74 -3.35 -0.68
N VAL A 25 11.04 -3.59 -0.43
CA VAL A 25 12.13 -3.12 -1.31
C VAL A 25 12.07 -3.78 -2.67
N GLU A 26 11.85 -5.08 -2.72
CA GLU A 26 11.74 -5.84 -3.96
C GLU A 26 10.52 -5.37 -4.79
N LEU A 27 9.35 -5.18 -4.16
CA LEU A 27 8.16 -4.69 -4.84
C LEU A 27 8.38 -3.27 -5.40
N ALA A 28 9.00 -2.38 -4.62
CA ALA A 28 9.36 -1.04 -5.07
C ALA A 28 10.28 -1.09 -6.30
N SER A 29 11.30 -1.95 -6.27
CA SER A 29 12.23 -2.14 -7.39
C SER A 29 11.54 -2.62 -8.66
N VAL A 30 10.67 -3.64 -8.58
CA VAL A 30 10.01 -4.20 -9.78
C VAL A 30 8.89 -3.31 -10.33
N THR A 31 8.31 -2.43 -9.51
CA THR A 31 7.23 -1.52 -9.93
C THR A 31 7.70 -0.10 -10.25
N GLY A 32 8.95 0.26 -9.89
CA GLY A 32 9.43 1.64 -9.94
C GLY A 32 8.82 2.55 -8.87
N ALA A 33 8.08 1.98 -7.90
CA ALA A 33 7.45 2.75 -6.84
C ALA A 33 8.45 3.29 -5.83
N SER A 34 8.15 4.48 -5.28
CA SER A 34 8.90 5.01 -4.15
C SER A 34 8.42 4.38 -2.84
N LEU A 35 9.34 4.12 -1.92
CA LEU A 35 8.99 3.78 -0.53
C LEU A 35 8.82 5.06 0.28
N GLU A 36 7.76 5.18 1.07
CA GLU A 36 7.62 6.27 2.05
C GLU A 36 7.38 5.71 3.45
N VAL A 37 8.23 6.06 4.40
CA VAL A 37 8.03 5.70 5.81
C VAL A 37 6.93 6.57 6.40
N ASN A 38 5.84 5.92 6.79
CA ASN A 38 4.65 6.56 7.30
C ASN A 38 4.18 5.90 8.60
N LEU A 39 4.16 6.66 9.69
CA LEU A 39 3.92 6.14 11.04
C LEU A 39 2.76 6.86 11.72
N PHE A 40 1.92 6.09 12.42
CA PHE A 40 0.87 6.64 13.29
C PHE A 40 1.48 7.41 14.48
N HIS A 41 2.48 6.82 15.14
CA HIS A 41 3.26 7.45 16.21
C HIS A 41 4.65 7.81 15.70
N ARG A 42 4.72 8.88 14.90
CA ARG A 42 5.95 9.34 14.25
C ARG A 42 6.91 9.97 15.27
N THR A 43 8.15 9.51 15.26
CA THR A 43 9.31 10.21 15.82
C THR A 43 10.42 10.18 14.80
N GLU A 44 11.28 11.21 14.77
CA GLU A 44 12.39 11.27 13.82
C GLU A 44 13.32 10.06 13.96
N GLU A 45 13.58 9.62 15.18
CA GLU A 45 14.38 8.42 15.46
C GLU A 45 13.76 7.16 14.83
N ARG A 46 12.46 6.95 14.98
CA ARG A 46 11.79 5.76 14.40
C ARG A 46 11.79 5.80 12.88
N VAL A 47 11.58 6.98 12.29
CA VAL A 47 11.62 7.15 10.84
C VAL A 47 13.02 6.84 10.33
N SER A 48 14.06 7.44 10.92
CA SER A 48 15.46 7.20 10.53
C SER A 48 15.83 5.73 10.66
N ARG A 49 15.43 5.06 11.75
CA ARG A 49 15.71 3.63 11.95
C ARG A 49 15.04 2.74 10.89
N ILE A 50 13.80 3.04 10.51
CA ILE A 50 13.10 2.28 9.46
C ILE A 50 13.74 2.54 8.09
N ILE A 51 14.10 3.79 7.79
CA ILE A 51 14.80 4.14 6.55
C ILE A 51 16.10 3.34 6.45
N SER A 52 16.97 3.42 7.46
CA SER A 52 18.23 2.67 7.47
C SER A 52 18.03 1.15 7.42
N HIS A 53 16.94 0.65 8.02
CA HIS A 53 16.59 -0.77 7.93
C HIS A 53 16.25 -1.17 6.49
N LEU A 54 15.43 -0.39 5.78
CA LEU A 54 15.09 -0.65 4.38
C LEU A 54 16.30 -0.50 3.45
N GLU A 55 17.16 0.51 3.69
CA GLU A 55 18.41 0.69 2.96
C GLU A 55 19.34 -0.52 3.11
N SER A 56 19.35 -1.17 4.28
CA SER A 56 20.12 -2.40 4.49
C SER A 56 19.63 -3.60 3.64
N PHE A 57 18.40 -3.55 3.14
CA PHE A 57 17.85 -4.50 2.16
C PHE A 57 17.99 -4.03 0.70
N GLY A 58 18.68 -2.92 0.45
CA GLY A 58 18.95 -2.41 -0.89
C GLY A 58 17.99 -1.32 -1.39
N ALA A 59 17.17 -0.73 -0.51
CA ALA A 59 16.37 0.42 -0.89
C ALA A 59 17.27 1.61 -1.24
N THR A 60 17.11 2.18 -2.45
CA THR A 60 17.92 3.30 -2.92
C THR A 60 17.27 4.67 -2.70
N ARG A 61 15.93 4.71 -2.60
CA ARG A 61 15.16 5.92 -2.33
C ARG A 61 14.02 5.64 -1.37
N VAL A 62 14.17 6.10 -0.13
CA VAL A 62 13.14 6.02 0.91
C VAL A 62 12.76 7.43 1.37
N LEU A 63 11.49 7.78 1.20
CA LEU A 63 10.88 9.06 1.58
C LEU A 63 10.34 8.99 3.02
N GLY A 64 9.87 10.14 3.53
CA GLY A 64 9.21 10.26 4.84
C GLY A 64 10.08 10.91 5.92
N ALA A 65 11.37 11.12 5.65
CA ALA A 65 12.26 11.87 6.55
C ALA A 65 11.87 13.35 6.65
N ARG A 66 11.57 14.00 5.51
CA ARG A 66 11.22 15.43 5.47
C ARG A 66 9.88 15.68 6.15
N GLY A 67 8.82 15.01 5.69
CA GLY A 67 7.49 15.21 6.24
C GLY A 67 6.97 16.65 6.09
N ASP A 68 7.25 17.25 4.93
CA ASP A 68 6.89 18.61 4.54
C ASP A 68 5.48 18.72 3.92
N GLY A 69 4.80 17.59 3.74
CA GLY A 69 3.39 17.49 3.37
C GLY A 69 2.48 17.29 4.59
N ARG A 70 1.24 17.78 4.47
CA ARG A 70 0.20 17.63 5.50
C ARG A 70 -1.13 17.20 4.88
N LEU A 71 -1.65 16.10 5.40
CA LEU A 71 -3.03 15.66 5.23
C LEU A 71 -3.90 16.35 6.29
N ASP A 72 -5.18 16.56 5.99
CA ASP A 72 -6.16 17.09 6.94
C ASP A 72 -6.59 15.98 7.93
N LEU A 73 -5.67 15.65 8.83
CA LEU A 73 -5.78 14.63 9.88
C LEU A 73 -5.12 15.15 11.15
N GLU A 74 -5.37 14.48 12.27
CA GLU A 74 -4.79 14.89 13.55
C GLU A 74 -3.29 14.56 13.67
N HIS A 75 -2.54 15.55 14.19
CA HIS A 75 -1.17 15.40 14.72
C HIS A 75 -0.17 14.72 13.75
N ALA A 76 0.37 13.58 14.18
CA ALA A 76 1.40 12.82 13.47
C ALA A 76 0.85 12.04 12.27
N ARG A 77 -0.47 11.83 12.21
CA ARG A 77 -1.13 11.11 11.10
C ARG A 77 -1.23 11.96 9.84
N ALA A 78 -1.15 13.28 10.00
CA ALA A 78 -1.14 14.20 8.88
C ALA A 78 0.17 14.17 8.09
N ILE A 79 1.27 13.69 8.66
CA ILE A 79 2.58 13.97 8.07
C ILE A 79 2.89 12.99 6.95
N VAL A 80 3.25 13.54 5.80
CA VAL A 80 3.65 12.83 4.58
C VAL A 80 4.75 13.62 3.88
N ASP A 81 5.46 13.01 2.94
CA ASP A 81 6.43 13.71 2.08
C ASP A 81 5.73 14.35 0.87
N GLN A 82 6.06 15.59 0.53
CA GLN A 82 5.52 16.29 -0.65
C GLN A 82 5.85 15.52 -1.95
N GLU A 83 7.08 15.00 -2.03
CA GLU A 83 7.54 14.23 -3.18
C GLU A 83 7.01 12.78 -3.20
N GLY A 84 6.34 12.33 -2.12
CA GLY A 84 5.83 10.96 -1.99
C GLY A 84 4.31 10.92 -1.98
N ILE A 85 3.72 10.39 -0.90
CA ILE A 85 2.28 10.14 -0.73
C ILE A 85 1.46 11.38 -1.11
N TYR A 86 1.93 12.59 -0.78
CA TYR A 86 1.20 13.81 -1.11
C TYR A 86 0.99 14.00 -2.63
N SER A 87 2.02 13.74 -3.44
CA SER A 87 1.96 13.89 -4.91
C SER A 87 1.64 12.60 -5.66
N ALA A 88 1.52 11.46 -4.96
CA ALA A 88 1.20 10.17 -5.55
C ALA A 88 -0.20 10.11 -6.17
N ASP A 89 -0.32 9.43 -7.30
CA ASP A 89 -1.58 9.06 -7.96
C ASP A 89 -2.09 7.70 -7.48
N VAL A 90 -1.18 6.74 -7.25
CA VAL A 90 -1.48 5.42 -6.68
C VAL A 90 -0.67 5.19 -5.40
N VAL A 91 -1.33 4.75 -4.33
CA VAL A 91 -0.69 4.44 -3.04
C VAL A 91 -1.06 3.03 -2.57
N LEU A 92 -0.06 2.17 -2.35
CA LEU A 92 -0.22 0.89 -1.66
C LEU A 92 -0.07 1.10 -0.15
N VAL A 93 -1.09 0.73 0.64
CA VAL A 93 -1.14 0.92 2.09
C VAL A 93 -1.43 -0.40 2.84
N PRO A 94 -0.40 -1.20 3.15
CA PRO A 94 -0.59 -2.43 3.92
C PRO A 94 -0.78 -2.13 5.41
N LEU A 95 -1.76 -2.77 6.07
CA LEU A 95 -2.01 -2.65 7.51
C LEU A 95 -2.22 -1.18 7.96
N GLU A 96 -3.07 -0.43 7.24
CA GLU A 96 -3.26 1.02 7.39
C GLU A 96 -4.45 1.41 8.27
N ASP A 97 -4.39 2.61 8.87
CA ASP A 97 -5.49 3.23 9.61
C ASP A 97 -6.63 3.71 8.69
N GLY A 98 -7.87 3.50 9.14
CA GLY A 98 -9.07 3.80 8.37
C GLY A 98 -9.22 5.29 8.05
N ASP A 99 -8.91 6.18 9.01
CA ASP A 99 -9.05 7.63 8.81
C ASP A 99 -8.05 8.13 7.74
N ARG A 100 -6.84 7.55 7.73
CA ARG A 100 -5.83 7.90 6.73
C ARG A 100 -6.18 7.36 5.35
N CYS A 101 -6.62 6.10 5.26
CA CYS A 101 -7.11 5.53 4.00
C CYS A 101 -8.21 6.41 3.40
N GLN A 102 -9.20 6.80 4.23
CA GLN A 102 -10.26 7.71 3.81
C GLN A 102 -9.72 9.03 3.27
N LYS A 103 -8.77 9.67 3.98
CA LYS A 103 -8.22 10.94 3.52
C LYS A 103 -7.48 10.84 2.20
N LEU A 104 -6.73 9.75 1.97
CA LEU A 104 -6.04 9.52 0.70
C LEU A 104 -7.04 9.35 -0.45
N VAL A 105 -8.14 8.63 -0.23
CA VAL A 105 -9.23 8.48 -1.22
C VAL A 105 -9.94 9.81 -1.47
N GLU A 106 -10.23 10.60 -0.43
CA GLU A 106 -10.82 11.95 -0.58
C GLU A 106 -9.92 12.91 -1.37
N MET A 107 -8.61 12.69 -1.35
CA MET A 107 -7.65 13.44 -2.17
C MET A 107 -7.58 12.96 -3.62
N GLY A 108 -8.47 12.04 -4.03
CA GLY A 108 -8.55 11.52 -5.40
C GLY A 108 -7.46 10.51 -5.74
N LYS A 109 -6.77 9.95 -4.75
CA LYS A 109 -5.74 8.94 -4.97
C LYS A 109 -6.38 7.57 -5.15
N THR A 110 -5.79 6.75 -6.01
CA THR A 110 -6.08 5.32 -6.02
C THR A 110 -5.38 4.67 -4.85
N VAL A 111 -6.15 4.17 -3.87
CA VAL A 111 -5.61 3.53 -2.67
C VAL A 111 -5.80 2.03 -2.77
N ILE A 112 -4.70 1.29 -2.78
CA ILE A 112 -4.68 -0.17 -2.74
C ILE A 112 -4.35 -0.59 -1.32
N ALA A 113 -5.26 -1.27 -0.63
CA ALA A 113 -5.05 -1.75 0.72
C ALA A 113 -4.68 -3.25 0.74
N ILE A 114 -3.87 -3.64 1.72
CA ILE A 114 -3.71 -5.05 2.13
C ILE A 114 -4.16 -5.16 3.58
N ASP A 115 -5.25 -5.87 3.82
CA ASP A 115 -5.85 -6.03 5.14
C ASP A 115 -6.55 -7.39 5.24
N LEU A 116 -6.26 -8.13 6.32
CA LEU A 116 -6.89 -9.42 6.58
C LEU A 116 -8.39 -9.29 6.90
N ASN A 117 -8.83 -8.13 7.37
CA ASN A 117 -10.20 -7.93 7.82
C ASN A 117 -11.05 -7.27 6.71
N PRO A 118 -11.93 -8.01 6.00
CA PRO A 118 -12.77 -7.42 4.95
C PRO A 118 -13.81 -6.43 5.51
N PHE A 119 -14.03 -6.41 6.82
CA PHE A 119 -14.99 -5.53 7.48
C PHE A 119 -14.41 -4.22 7.96
N SER A 120 -13.08 -4.05 7.92
CA SER A 120 -12.40 -2.87 8.43
C SER A 120 -12.79 -1.60 7.67
N ARG A 121 -12.61 -0.44 8.31
CA ARG A 121 -12.84 0.85 7.64
C ARG A 121 -11.88 1.02 6.45
N THR A 122 -10.63 0.62 6.61
CA THR A 122 -9.62 0.63 5.54
C THR A 122 -10.08 -0.20 4.34
N SER A 123 -10.47 -1.46 4.57
CA SER A 123 -10.91 -2.39 3.53
C SER A 123 -12.10 -1.87 2.73
N LYS A 124 -13.07 -1.26 3.41
CA LYS A 124 -14.28 -0.72 2.78
C LYS A 124 -14.06 0.61 2.05
N THR A 125 -13.05 1.36 2.45
CA THR A 125 -12.81 2.72 1.93
C THR A 125 -11.82 2.74 0.77
N ALA A 126 -10.84 1.84 0.78
CA ALA A 126 -9.84 1.76 -0.27
C ALA A 126 -10.47 1.57 -1.67
N THR A 127 -9.78 2.07 -2.68
CA THR A 127 -10.15 1.89 -4.09
C THR A 127 -10.14 0.40 -4.46
N LEU A 128 -9.17 -0.34 -3.95
CA LEU A 128 -9.07 -1.80 -4.08
C LEU A 128 -8.47 -2.40 -2.80
N THR A 129 -9.06 -3.49 -2.31
CA THR A 129 -8.56 -4.19 -1.12
C THR A 129 -8.16 -5.62 -1.44
N ILE A 130 -6.93 -5.97 -1.09
CA ILE A 130 -6.42 -7.33 -1.10
C ILE A 130 -6.65 -7.92 0.30
N VAL A 131 -7.62 -8.83 0.40
CA VAL A 131 -7.95 -9.51 1.66
C VAL A 131 -7.04 -10.73 1.85
N ASP A 132 -5.80 -10.49 2.28
CA ASP A 132 -4.80 -11.54 2.52
C ASP A 132 -3.77 -11.12 3.58
N ASN A 133 -2.99 -12.08 4.06
CA ASN A 133 -1.85 -11.80 4.94
C ASN A 133 -0.79 -11.03 4.15
N VAL A 134 -0.24 -9.96 4.74
CA VAL A 134 0.73 -9.09 4.08
C VAL A 134 1.94 -9.86 3.53
N ASP A 135 2.40 -10.92 4.20
CA ASP A 135 3.53 -11.71 3.71
C ASP A 135 3.22 -12.40 2.38
N ARG A 136 2.08 -13.09 2.29
CA ARG A 136 1.64 -13.78 1.07
C ARG A 136 1.24 -12.80 -0.03
N ALA A 137 0.52 -11.74 0.33
CA ALA A 137 0.10 -10.70 -0.60
C ALA A 137 1.31 -10.07 -1.29
N MET A 138 2.37 -9.75 -0.54
CA MET A 138 3.59 -9.16 -1.10
C MET A 138 4.33 -10.12 -2.04
N VAL A 139 4.44 -11.42 -1.70
CA VAL A 139 5.03 -12.43 -2.61
C VAL A 139 4.27 -12.47 -3.94
N ASN A 140 2.94 -12.52 -3.86
CA ASN A 140 2.08 -12.56 -5.04
C ASN A 140 2.18 -11.27 -5.86
N LEU A 141 2.17 -10.10 -5.22
CA LEU A 141 2.31 -8.81 -5.88
C LEU A 141 3.64 -8.70 -6.62
N ILE A 142 4.75 -9.16 -6.04
CA ILE A 142 6.07 -9.16 -6.70
C ILE A 142 6.05 -10.09 -7.92
N SER A 143 5.52 -11.31 -7.75
CA SER A 143 5.42 -12.30 -8.83
C SER A 143 4.60 -11.76 -10.00
N TYR A 144 3.40 -11.24 -9.72
CA TYR A 144 2.54 -10.65 -10.74
C TYR A 144 3.14 -9.39 -11.35
N SER A 145 3.81 -8.54 -10.58
CA SER A 145 4.47 -7.34 -11.13
C SER A 145 5.57 -7.70 -12.12
N ARG A 146 6.31 -8.79 -11.90
CA ARG A 146 7.30 -9.29 -12.87
C ARG A 146 6.66 -9.87 -14.12
N GLN A 147 5.58 -10.63 -13.96
CA GLN A 147 4.85 -11.24 -15.08
C GLN A 147 4.15 -10.18 -15.94
N LEU A 148 3.58 -9.16 -15.31
CA LEU A 148 2.86 -8.08 -15.97
C LEU A 148 3.79 -6.97 -16.47
N GLY A 149 5.01 -6.85 -15.93
CA GLY A 149 5.99 -5.86 -16.35
C GLY A 149 6.51 -6.03 -17.79
N ILE A 150 6.21 -7.16 -18.44
CA ILE A 150 6.48 -7.39 -19.87
C ILE A 150 5.30 -7.06 -20.78
N CYS A 151 4.12 -6.79 -20.21
CA CYS A 151 2.93 -6.40 -20.96
C CYS A 151 3.06 -4.97 -21.46
N SER A 152 2.38 -4.69 -22.57
CA SER A 152 2.17 -3.35 -23.08
C SER A 152 1.25 -2.53 -22.17
N HIS A 153 1.27 -1.21 -22.33
CA HIS A 153 0.41 -0.31 -21.59
C HIS A 153 -1.09 -0.63 -21.79
N GLU A 154 -1.51 -0.91 -23.04
CA GLU A 154 -2.90 -1.26 -23.38
C GLU A 154 -3.35 -2.56 -22.69
N GLU A 155 -2.50 -3.59 -22.66
CA GLU A 155 -2.79 -4.85 -21.95
C GLU A 155 -2.93 -4.62 -20.43
N LEU A 156 -2.06 -3.77 -19.86
CA LEU A 156 -2.14 -3.41 -18.45
C LEU A 156 -3.41 -2.61 -18.13
N GLU A 157 -3.84 -1.72 -19.02
CA GLU A 157 -5.11 -0.98 -18.89
C GLU A 157 -6.32 -1.92 -18.97
N GLU A 158 -6.31 -2.88 -19.89
CA GLU A 158 -7.36 -3.89 -20.01
C GLU A 158 -7.47 -4.75 -18.75
N ILE A 159 -6.32 -5.18 -18.19
CA ILE A 159 -6.25 -5.94 -16.94
C ILE A 159 -6.68 -5.08 -15.75
N ALA A 160 -6.26 -3.81 -15.72
CA ALA A 160 -6.64 -2.90 -14.65
C ALA A 160 -8.16 -2.70 -14.63
N GLY A 161 -8.76 -2.46 -15.80
CA GLY A 161 -10.19 -2.43 -16.05
C GLY A 161 -11.03 -1.69 -15.01
N ASP A 162 -12.33 -1.94 -15.02
CA ASP A 162 -13.22 -1.51 -13.94
C ASP A 162 -13.26 -2.60 -12.86
N PHE A 163 -12.79 -2.28 -11.66
CA PHE A 163 -12.91 -3.14 -10.48
C PHE A 163 -13.98 -2.61 -9.53
N ASP A 164 -14.81 -3.51 -8.99
CA ASP A 164 -15.75 -3.23 -7.91
C ASP A 164 -15.18 -3.80 -6.61
N ASN A 165 -14.56 -2.96 -5.79
CA ASN A 165 -14.02 -3.38 -4.49
C ASN A 165 -15.10 -4.01 -3.60
N ALA A 166 -16.35 -3.53 -3.67
CA ALA A 166 -17.43 -4.11 -2.88
C ALA A 166 -17.76 -5.54 -3.32
N LYS A 167 -17.59 -5.87 -4.61
CA LYS A 167 -17.70 -7.25 -5.10
C LYS A 167 -16.62 -8.14 -4.51
N PHE A 168 -15.35 -7.72 -4.55
CA PHE A 168 -14.25 -8.51 -3.99
C PHE A 168 -14.38 -8.72 -2.47
N LEU A 169 -14.82 -7.70 -1.74
CA LEU A 169 -15.10 -7.86 -0.31
C LEU A 169 -16.26 -8.84 -0.04
N ARG A 170 -17.33 -8.82 -0.85
CA ARG A 170 -18.43 -9.80 -0.74
C ARG A 170 -17.95 -11.22 -1.00
N GLU A 171 -17.09 -11.42 -2.00
CA GLU A 171 -16.50 -12.72 -2.31
C GLU A 171 -15.61 -13.22 -1.17
N ALA A 172 -14.75 -12.36 -0.62
CA ALA A 172 -13.93 -12.68 0.55
C ALA A 172 -14.77 -13.06 1.76
N VAL A 173 -15.86 -12.34 2.04
CA VAL A 173 -16.79 -12.68 3.13
C VAL A 173 -17.53 -13.98 2.84
N GLY A 174 -17.93 -14.23 1.59
CA GLY A 174 -18.54 -15.49 1.17
C GLY A 174 -17.65 -16.70 1.47
N GLU A 175 -16.36 -16.57 1.13
CA GLU A 175 -15.34 -17.60 1.41
C GLU A 175 -15.17 -17.83 2.92
N LEU A 176 -15.15 -16.77 3.73
CA LEU A 176 -15.10 -16.89 5.20
C LEU A 176 -16.33 -17.61 5.76
N MET A 177 -17.52 -17.26 5.28
CA MET A 177 -18.78 -17.88 5.71
C MET A 177 -18.82 -19.36 5.34
N GLU A 178 -18.36 -19.72 4.14
CA GLU A 178 -18.35 -21.10 3.69
C GLU A 178 -17.36 -21.94 4.49
N ASN A 179 -16.16 -21.43 4.72
CA ASN A 179 -15.18 -22.09 5.58
C ASN A 179 -15.69 -22.27 7.01
N LEU A 180 -16.44 -21.32 7.55
CA LEU A 180 -17.03 -21.44 8.90
C LEU A 180 -18.13 -22.51 8.97
N LYS A 181 -18.96 -22.66 7.93
CA LYS A 181 -19.98 -23.73 7.89
C LYS A 181 -19.37 -25.13 7.82
N ASN A 182 -18.16 -25.24 7.27
CA ASN A 182 -17.45 -26.50 7.07
C ASN A 182 -16.54 -26.90 8.26
N GLN A 183 -16.60 -26.16 9.38
CA GLN A 183 -15.96 -26.50 10.65
C GLN A 183 -16.92 -27.23 11.59
#